data_AF-A0A5A5TGQ2-F1
#
_entry.id   AF-A0A5A5TGQ2-F1
#
_cell.length_a   1.000
_cell.length_b   1.000
_cell.length_c   1.000
_cell.angle_alpha   90.00
_cell.angle_beta   90.00
_cell.angle_gamma   90.00
#
_symmetry.space_group_name_H-M   'P 1'
#
loop_
_entity.id
_entity.type
_entity.pdbx_description
1 polymer ?
#
loop_
_entity_poly.entity_id
_entity_poly.type
_entity_poly.pdbx_seq_one_letter_code
_entity_poly.pdbx_strand_id
1 'polypeptide(L)'
;MKDQHTRKITLHSAHNIPERPTPFSPAHAPAEPPLRSHMGKSVLSAALNAHQEADMTSSLDIVLERVQRCLTGRITPADTTLLAICLRQIFENAEILYSILLPELTLCATQMVEEHSDQSASLLYFNLKMLLQDSEIRLERLTPLGQLLQSTILTSIESLDRSCSIYGAARIKRRLQQEGEDEERTDVLAAIEASHIPDSTYYQWMQALRLLTSRLQYWQEQNEQRLEFTLIFGSQPALQPTLQQIDTMFHLLVERLQKLFIIILPEFHNVARGDDETVVLHLLNLMQHIDLLLAHIDTLKEAIRVLIQCYEQDEAL
;
A
#
# COMPACT_ATOMS: atom_id res chain seq x y z
N MET A 1 13.19 58.63 -4.40
CA MET A 1 13.71 57.94 -5.59
C MET A 1 14.54 56.77 -5.07
N LYS A 2 14.08 55.53 -5.24
CA LYS A 2 14.75 54.33 -4.73
C LYS A 2 15.09 53.43 -5.91
N ASP A 3 16.37 53.21 -6.12
CA ASP A 3 16.93 52.44 -7.22
C ASP A 3 16.66 50.93 -7.05
N GLN A 4 16.10 50.32 -8.08
CA GLN A 4 15.96 48.88 -8.21
C GLN A 4 17.18 48.30 -8.95
N HIS A 5 17.93 47.44 -8.27
CA HIS A 5 18.98 46.62 -8.88
C HIS A 5 18.39 45.31 -9.39
N THR A 6 18.24 45.20 -10.71
CA THR A 6 17.98 43.95 -11.42
C THR A 6 19.28 43.22 -11.71
N ARG A 7 19.47 42.04 -11.10
CA ARG A 7 20.57 41.13 -11.45
C ARG A 7 20.16 40.26 -12.63
N LYS A 8 20.94 40.33 -13.71
CA LYS A 8 20.87 39.48 -14.90
C LYS A 8 21.45 38.10 -14.58
N ILE A 9 20.69 37.04 -14.78
CA ILE A 9 21.16 35.65 -14.73
C ILE A 9 21.30 35.18 -16.18
N THR A 10 22.53 34.86 -16.59
CA THR A 10 22.85 34.22 -17.87
C THR A 10 22.85 32.70 -17.70
N LEU A 11 21.95 32.01 -18.41
CA LEU A 11 21.93 30.55 -18.53
C LEU A 11 22.90 30.12 -19.63
N HIS A 12 23.89 29.30 -19.28
CA HIS A 12 24.79 28.65 -20.23
C HIS A 12 24.10 27.43 -20.86
N SER A 13 24.08 27.41 -22.20
CA SER A 13 23.60 26.30 -23.03
C SER A 13 24.62 25.17 -23.05
N ALA A 14 24.17 23.94 -22.77
CA ALA A 14 24.96 22.73 -22.93
C ALA A 14 24.75 22.16 -24.34
N HIS A 15 25.69 22.44 -25.23
CA HIS A 15 25.92 21.66 -26.44
C HIS A 15 27.29 21.01 -26.29
N ASN A 16 27.33 19.66 -26.30
CA ASN A 16 28.44 18.84 -26.79
C ASN A 16 28.10 17.36 -26.55
N ILE A 17 27.61 16.68 -27.58
CA ILE A 17 27.58 15.22 -27.67
C ILE A 17 28.61 14.84 -28.74
N PRO A 18 29.65 14.04 -28.43
CA PRO A 18 30.57 13.56 -29.45
C PRO A 18 29.99 12.34 -30.19
N GLU A 19 30.09 12.41 -31.52
CA GLU A 19 29.82 11.33 -32.47
C GLU A 19 30.76 10.13 -32.25
N ARG A 20 30.25 8.91 -32.43
CA ARG A 20 31.04 7.67 -32.44
C ARG A 20 30.83 6.93 -33.77
N PRO A 21 31.87 6.29 -34.35
CA PRO A 21 31.80 5.71 -35.69
C PRO A 21 31.22 4.28 -35.71
N THR A 22 30.56 3.96 -36.83
CA THR A 22 30.21 2.63 -37.39
C THR A 22 31.45 1.78 -37.76
N PRO A 23 31.33 0.59 -38.39
CA PRO A 23 30.55 -0.63 -38.10
C PRO A 23 31.46 -1.87 -38.03
N PHE A 24 31.04 -2.96 -37.38
CA PHE A 24 31.62 -4.30 -37.61
C PHE A 24 30.58 -5.42 -37.50
N SER A 25 30.57 -6.25 -38.53
CA SER A 25 30.01 -7.61 -38.66
C SER A 25 31.16 -8.42 -39.33
N PRO A 26 31.36 -9.75 -39.17
CA PRO A 26 30.33 -10.79 -39.07
C PRO A 26 30.64 -12.03 -38.19
N ALA A 27 29.69 -12.97 -38.20
CA ALA A 27 29.82 -14.43 -38.07
C ALA A 27 30.17 -15.05 -36.70
N HIS A 28 29.15 -15.59 -36.01
CA HIS A 28 29.03 -17.03 -35.75
C HIS A 28 27.69 -17.33 -35.07
N ALA A 29 26.92 -18.24 -35.67
CA ALA A 29 25.72 -18.84 -35.08
C ALA A 29 26.09 -19.83 -33.96
N PRO A 30 25.30 -19.87 -32.88
CA PRO A 30 24.99 -21.14 -32.24
C PRO A 30 23.48 -21.40 -32.20
N ALA A 31 23.19 -22.70 -32.22
CA ALA A 31 21.91 -23.39 -32.22
C ALA A 31 20.70 -22.67 -31.60
N GLU A 32 19.58 -22.73 -32.34
CA GLU A 32 18.23 -22.44 -31.88
C GLU A 32 17.91 -23.23 -30.60
N PRO A 33 17.50 -22.55 -29.50
CA PRO A 33 16.82 -23.22 -28.40
C PRO A 33 15.37 -23.52 -28.80
N PRO A 34 14.77 -24.59 -28.25
CA PRO A 34 13.40 -24.96 -28.58
C PRO A 34 12.43 -23.85 -28.17
N LEU A 35 11.57 -23.48 -29.13
CA LEU A 35 10.46 -22.55 -29.01
C LEU A 35 9.56 -22.92 -27.81
N ARG A 36 9.71 -22.19 -26.69
CA ARG A 36 8.72 -22.15 -25.61
C ARG A 36 7.49 -21.38 -26.10
N SER A 37 6.55 -22.08 -26.72
CA SER A 37 5.30 -21.50 -27.26
C SER A 37 4.18 -21.36 -26.21
N HIS A 38 4.47 -20.78 -25.04
CA HIS A 38 3.43 -20.47 -24.04
C HIS A 38 3.40 -19.02 -23.54
N MET A 39 4.31 -18.14 -23.99
CA MET A 39 4.35 -16.74 -23.54
C MET A 39 3.43 -15.76 -24.30
N GLY A 40 2.71 -16.20 -25.34
CA GLY A 40 1.92 -15.31 -26.21
C GLY A 40 0.71 -14.65 -25.54
N LYS A 41 0.18 -15.21 -24.44
CA LYS A 41 -0.93 -14.61 -23.69
C LYS A 41 -0.48 -13.63 -22.59
N SER A 42 0.82 -13.62 -22.24
CA SER A 42 1.36 -12.83 -21.13
C SER A 42 1.63 -11.37 -21.51
N VAL A 43 1.95 -11.07 -22.77
CA VAL A 43 2.36 -9.71 -23.16
C VAL A 43 1.17 -8.74 -23.29
N LEU A 44 0.02 -9.24 -23.78
CA LEU A 44 -1.21 -8.42 -23.87
C LEU A 44 -1.89 -8.25 -22.51
N SER A 45 -1.83 -9.24 -21.61
CA SER A 45 -2.27 -9.07 -20.23
C SER A 45 -1.35 -8.11 -19.47
N ALA A 46 -0.03 -8.19 -19.66
CA ALA A 46 0.92 -7.29 -19.02
C ALA A 46 0.72 -5.81 -19.40
N ALA A 47 0.39 -5.51 -20.66
CA ALA A 47 0.13 -4.13 -21.09
C ALA A 47 -1.20 -3.56 -20.57
N LEU A 48 -2.25 -4.40 -20.50
CA LEU A 48 -3.53 -4.03 -19.88
C LEU A 48 -3.40 -3.86 -18.36
N ASN A 49 -2.62 -4.74 -17.71
CA ASN A 49 -2.30 -4.64 -16.30
C ASN A 49 -1.49 -3.37 -16.00
N ALA A 50 -0.53 -2.99 -16.86
CA ALA A 50 0.29 -1.79 -16.65
C ALA A 50 -0.52 -0.47 -16.70
N HIS A 51 -1.53 -0.37 -17.57
CA HIS A 51 -2.43 0.79 -17.57
C HIS A 51 -3.37 0.81 -16.37
N GLN A 52 -3.87 -0.35 -15.94
CA GLN A 52 -4.63 -0.47 -14.70
C GLN A 52 -3.78 -0.09 -13.48
N GLU A 53 -2.54 -0.56 -13.40
CA GLU A 53 -1.60 -0.25 -12.31
C GLU A 53 -1.28 1.25 -12.19
N ALA A 54 -1.16 1.96 -13.32
CA ALA A 54 -0.92 3.41 -13.33
C ALA A 54 -2.13 4.20 -12.78
N ASP A 55 -3.36 3.84 -13.20
CA ASP A 55 -4.57 4.46 -12.66
C ASP A 55 -4.76 4.10 -11.18
N MET A 56 -4.36 2.90 -10.76
CA MET A 56 -4.52 2.43 -9.38
C MET A 56 -3.56 3.12 -8.40
N THR A 57 -2.28 3.24 -8.74
CA THR A 57 -1.31 4.00 -7.93
C THR A 57 -1.75 5.45 -7.78
N SER A 58 -2.33 6.04 -8.83
CA SER A 58 -2.89 7.38 -8.76
C SER A 58 -4.05 7.52 -7.77
N SER A 59 -4.89 6.48 -7.62
CA SER A 59 -6.07 6.53 -6.73
C SER A 59 -5.70 6.55 -5.25
N LEU A 60 -4.78 5.69 -4.81
CA LEU A 60 -4.31 5.71 -3.43
C LEU A 60 -3.59 7.02 -3.12
N ASP A 61 -2.83 7.54 -4.08
CA ASP A 61 -2.09 8.80 -3.92
C ASP A 61 -3.02 9.99 -3.69
N ILE A 62 -4.17 10.06 -4.38
CA ILE A 62 -5.17 11.10 -4.14
C ILE A 62 -5.75 11.00 -2.72
N VAL A 63 -6.01 9.78 -2.22
CA VAL A 63 -6.52 9.58 -0.85
C VAL A 63 -5.46 9.96 0.19
N LEU A 64 -4.21 9.54 0.00
CA LEU A 64 -3.10 9.87 0.88
C LEU A 64 -2.77 11.36 0.87
N GLU A 65 -2.85 12.02 -0.30
CA GLU A 65 -2.66 13.47 -0.41
C GLU A 65 -3.71 14.21 0.44
N ARG A 66 -4.94 13.68 0.54
CA ARG A 66 -5.97 14.26 1.40
C ARG A 66 -5.61 14.15 2.89
N VAL A 67 -5.11 12.99 3.32
CA VAL A 67 -4.58 12.78 4.67
C VAL A 67 -3.43 13.74 4.95
N GLN A 68 -2.51 13.89 3.99
CA GLN A 68 -1.39 14.82 4.10
C GLN A 68 -1.87 16.26 4.27
N ARG A 69 -2.81 16.72 3.43
CA ARG A 69 -3.40 18.07 3.53
C ARG A 69 -4.08 18.31 4.88
N CYS A 70 -4.77 17.30 5.43
CA CYS A 70 -5.41 17.38 6.76
C CYS A 70 -4.39 17.61 7.89
N LEU A 71 -3.18 17.06 7.71
CA LEU A 71 -2.09 17.07 8.67
C LEU A 71 -1.08 18.21 8.45
N THR A 72 -1.10 18.86 7.29
CA THR A 72 -0.17 19.93 6.90
C THR A 72 -0.17 21.08 7.90
N GLY A 73 1.01 21.39 8.44
CA GLY A 73 1.21 22.49 9.39
C GLY A 73 0.82 22.17 10.83
N ARG A 74 0.35 20.94 11.10
CA ARG A 74 -0.02 20.43 12.43
C ARG A 74 1.01 19.43 12.95
N ILE A 75 1.54 18.59 12.05
CA ILE A 75 2.63 17.65 12.34
C ILE A 75 3.85 17.96 11.47
N THR A 76 4.97 17.29 11.76
CA THR A 76 6.19 17.50 10.96
C THR A 76 5.99 16.94 9.54
N PRO A 77 6.53 17.60 8.49
CA PRO A 77 6.42 17.09 7.13
C PRO A 77 7.03 15.69 6.94
N ALA A 78 8.04 15.36 7.75
CA ALA A 78 8.67 14.05 7.77
C ALA A 78 7.69 12.97 8.24
N ASP A 79 6.96 13.20 9.34
CA ASP A 79 5.95 12.27 9.85
C ASP A 79 4.81 12.09 8.85
N THR A 80 4.33 13.18 8.24
CA THR A 80 3.27 13.09 7.22
C THR A 80 3.70 12.28 5.99
N THR A 81 4.95 12.45 5.56
CA THR A 81 5.52 11.70 4.43
C THR A 81 5.69 10.23 4.79
N LEU A 82 6.19 9.95 5.99
CA LEU A 82 6.41 8.60 6.48
C LEU A 82 5.10 7.82 6.61
N LEU A 83 4.06 8.47 7.13
CA LEU A 83 2.71 7.91 7.21
C LEU A 83 2.19 7.51 5.82
N ALA A 84 2.31 8.40 4.84
CA ALA A 84 1.89 8.12 3.47
C ALA A 84 2.69 6.98 2.83
N ILE A 85 4.02 6.96 3.01
CA ILE A 85 4.88 5.89 2.50
C ILE A 85 4.50 4.54 3.11
N CYS A 86 4.32 4.47 4.43
CA CYS A 86 3.97 3.21 5.10
C CYS A 86 2.62 2.68 4.63
N LEU A 87 1.60 3.54 4.55
CA LEU A 87 0.28 3.15 4.05
C LEU A 87 0.32 2.66 2.60
N ARG A 88 1.07 3.35 1.73
CA ARG A 88 1.28 2.92 0.35
C ARG A 88 1.94 1.54 0.29
N GLN A 89 3.03 1.35 1.02
CA GLN A 89 3.75 0.07 1.04
C GLN A 89 2.93 -1.07 1.63
N ILE A 90 2.12 -0.81 2.67
CA ILE A 90 1.17 -1.80 3.21
C ILE A 90 0.17 -2.21 2.14
N PHE A 91 -0.41 -1.24 1.43
CA PHE A 91 -1.36 -1.50 0.34
C PHE A 91 -0.73 -2.31 -0.80
N GLU A 92 0.47 -1.94 -1.24
CA GLU A 92 1.19 -2.62 -2.33
C GLU A 92 1.63 -4.05 -1.96
N ASN A 93 2.03 -4.31 -0.71
CA ASN A 93 2.36 -5.68 -0.30
C ASN A 93 1.09 -6.53 -0.12
N ALA A 94 -0.01 -5.94 0.34
CA ALA A 94 -1.31 -6.62 0.40
C ALA A 94 -1.86 -6.93 -1.00
N GLU A 95 -1.75 -5.99 -1.95
CA GLU A 95 -2.05 -6.18 -3.37
C GLU A 95 -1.38 -7.44 -3.91
N ILE A 96 -0.05 -7.55 -3.75
CA ILE A 96 0.71 -8.68 -4.27
C ILE A 96 0.24 -9.98 -3.61
N LEU A 97 -0.03 -9.94 -2.30
CA LEU A 97 -0.50 -11.11 -1.57
C LEU A 97 -1.87 -11.61 -2.06
N TYR A 98 -2.87 -10.72 -2.15
CA TYR A 98 -4.25 -11.10 -2.47
C TYR A 98 -4.55 -11.21 -3.96
N SER A 99 -3.90 -10.42 -4.81
CA SER A 99 -4.18 -10.40 -6.25
C SER A 99 -3.27 -11.35 -7.05
N ILE A 100 -2.13 -11.76 -6.50
CA ILE A 100 -1.13 -12.56 -7.23
C ILE A 100 -0.85 -13.85 -6.49
N LEU A 101 -0.24 -13.78 -5.29
CA LEU A 101 0.30 -14.96 -4.62
C LEU A 101 -0.78 -15.96 -4.20
N LEU A 102 -1.87 -15.50 -3.59
CA LEU A 102 -2.95 -16.38 -3.14
C LEU A 102 -3.72 -17.05 -4.28
N PRO A 103 -4.10 -16.34 -5.37
CA PRO A 103 -4.67 -16.97 -6.56
C PRO A 103 -3.71 -17.98 -7.21
N GLU A 104 -2.42 -17.64 -7.36
CA GLU A 104 -1.43 -18.56 -7.93
C GLU A 104 -1.25 -19.81 -7.07
N LEU A 105 -1.25 -19.66 -5.74
CA LEU A 105 -1.19 -20.77 -4.81
C LEU A 105 -2.38 -21.72 -4.98
N THR A 106 -3.58 -21.16 -5.14
CA THR A 106 -4.81 -21.93 -5.40
C THR A 106 -4.74 -22.68 -6.72
N LEU A 107 -4.22 -22.04 -7.77
CA LEU A 107 -4.06 -22.64 -9.08
C LEU A 107 -3.07 -23.82 -9.02
N CYS A 108 -1.89 -23.61 -8.43
CA CYS A 108 -0.88 -24.66 -8.26
C CYS A 108 -1.42 -25.83 -7.42
N ALA A 109 -2.13 -25.54 -6.33
CA ALA A 109 -2.76 -26.54 -5.50
C ALA A 109 -3.80 -27.38 -6.26
N THR A 110 -4.65 -26.74 -7.06
CA THR A 110 -5.67 -27.43 -7.86
C THR A 110 -5.01 -28.37 -8.88
N GLN A 111 -3.95 -27.89 -9.55
CA GLN A 111 -3.19 -28.70 -10.51
C GLN A 111 -2.53 -29.92 -9.85
N MET A 112 -2.03 -29.79 -8.62
CA MET A 112 -1.47 -30.92 -7.88
C MET A 112 -2.50 -32.03 -7.60
N VAL A 113 -3.78 -31.66 -7.41
CA VAL A 113 -4.85 -32.64 -7.18
C VAL A 113 -5.24 -33.34 -8.48
N GLU A 114 -5.17 -32.65 -9.62
CA GLU A 114 -5.58 -33.18 -10.93
C GLU A 114 -4.48 -34.00 -11.61
N GLU A 115 -3.21 -33.62 -11.48
CA GLU A 115 -2.11 -34.27 -12.17
C GLU A 115 -1.53 -35.48 -11.42
N HIS A 116 -1.71 -36.68 -11.97
CA HIS A 116 -1.30 -37.95 -11.36
C HIS A 116 0.10 -38.42 -11.80
N SER A 117 0.91 -37.56 -12.43
CA SER A 117 2.22 -37.96 -12.96
C SER A 117 3.35 -37.57 -11.99
N ASP A 118 4.21 -38.54 -11.64
CA ASP A 118 5.27 -38.35 -10.64
C ASP A 118 6.25 -37.20 -10.99
N GLN A 119 6.50 -36.95 -12.28
CA GLN A 119 7.43 -35.90 -12.71
C GLN A 119 6.85 -34.49 -12.64
N SER A 120 5.54 -34.32 -12.90
CA SER A 120 4.91 -33.00 -12.80
C SER A 120 4.63 -32.62 -11.34
N ALA A 121 4.38 -33.62 -10.49
CA ALA A 121 4.17 -33.43 -9.06
C ALA A 121 5.35 -32.72 -8.37
N SER A 122 6.61 -33.10 -8.65
CA SER A 122 7.78 -32.45 -8.04
C SER A 122 7.93 -30.97 -8.43
N LEU A 123 7.61 -30.61 -9.68
CA LEU A 123 7.66 -29.22 -10.12
C LEU A 123 6.57 -28.37 -9.46
N LEU A 124 5.35 -28.91 -9.38
CA LEU A 124 4.23 -28.24 -8.73
C LEU A 124 4.50 -28.05 -7.23
N TYR A 125 5.08 -29.04 -6.58
CA TYR A 125 5.51 -28.98 -5.19
C TYR A 125 6.54 -27.87 -4.94
N PHE A 126 7.57 -27.81 -5.78
CA PHE A 126 8.57 -26.75 -5.74
C PHE A 126 7.93 -25.36 -5.91
N ASN A 127 7.01 -25.20 -6.87
CA ASN A 127 6.31 -23.94 -7.10
C ASN A 127 5.46 -23.54 -5.89
N LEU A 128 4.74 -24.50 -5.28
CA LEU A 128 3.93 -24.25 -4.10
C LEU A 128 4.78 -23.78 -2.91
N LYS A 129 5.92 -24.42 -2.69
CA LYS A 129 6.90 -24.01 -1.67
C LYS A 129 7.41 -22.59 -1.92
N MET A 130 7.77 -22.26 -3.16
CA MET A 130 8.20 -20.91 -3.53
C MET A 130 7.11 -19.86 -3.26
N LEU A 131 5.84 -20.14 -3.62
CA LEU A 131 4.72 -19.23 -3.39
C LEU A 131 4.44 -19.02 -1.89
N LEU A 132 4.59 -20.07 -1.06
CA LEU A 132 4.48 -19.96 0.40
C LEU A 132 5.60 -19.10 0.98
N GLN A 133 6.85 -19.30 0.53
CA GLN A 133 8.00 -18.49 0.94
C GLN A 133 7.84 -17.03 0.53
N ASP A 134 7.39 -16.78 -0.70
CA ASP A 134 7.12 -15.42 -1.17
C ASP A 134 6.01 -14.76 -0.33
N SER A 135 4.96 -15.50 0.01
CA SER A 135 3.88 -15.03 0.90
C SER A 135 4.43 -14.68 2.29
N GLU A 136 5.29 -15.53 2.86
CA GLU A 136 5.95 -15.27 4.14
C GLU A 136 6.81 -13.99 4.07
N ILE A 137 7.61 -13.81 3.02
CA ILE A 137 8.44 -12.62 2.83
C ILE A 137 7.58 -11.35 2.73
N ARG A 138 6.42 -11.40 2.07
CA ARG A 138 5.50 -10.26 2.01
C ARG A 138 4.93 -9.93 3.38
N LEU A 139 4.51 -10.93 4.14
CA LEU A 139 4.03 -10.75 5.50
C LEU A 139 5.14 -10.21 6.41
N GLU A 140 6.36 -10.70 6.26
CA GLU A 140 7.51 -10.22 7.03
C GLU A 140 7.81 -8.74 6.77
N ARG A 141 7.67 -8.27 5.52
CA ARG A 141 7.82 -6.85 5.18
C ARG A 141 6.73 -5.96 5.76
N LEU A 142 5.53 -6.49 5.99
CA LEU A 142 4.43 -5.73 6.60
C LEU A 142 4.69 -5.43 8.08
N THR A 143 5.40 -6.31 8.81
CA THR A 143 5.71 -6.11 10.24
C THR A 143 6.44 -4.79 10.53
N PRO A 144 7.63 -4.50 9.95
CA PRO A 144 8.33 -3.25 10.23
C PRO A 144 7.57 -2.02 9.70
N LEU A 145 6.79 -2.15 8.61
CA LEU A 145 5.96 -1.06 8.11
C LEU A 145 4.84 -0.69 9.09
N GLY A 146 4.16 -1.69 9.67
CA GLY A 146 3.15 -1.46 10.67
C GLY A 146 3.73 -0.82 11.95
N GLN A 147 4.88 -1.31 12.42
CA GLN A 147 5.57 -0.74 13.59
C GLN A 147 6.01 0.71 13.34
N LEU A 148 6.56 1.00 12.16
CA LEU A 148 6.97 2.34 11.77
C LEU A 148 5.76 3.29 11.67
N LEU A 149 4.66 2.81 11.12
CA LEU A 149 3.41 3.56 11.04
C LEU A 149 2.84 3.86 12.43
N GLN A 150 2.86 2.89 13.36
CA GLN A 150 2.46 3.11 14.76
C GLN A 150 3.33 4.17 15.44
N SER A 151 4.65 4.06 15.32
CA SER A 151 5.57 5.07 15.89
C SER A 151 5.28 6.46 15.32
N THR A 152 5.03 6.55 14.02
CA THR A 152 4.70 7.82 13.33
C THR A 152 3.38 8.40 13.79
N ILE A 153 2.39 7.55 14.06
CA ILE A 153 1.09 7.96 14.60
C ILE A 153 1.25 8.51 16.01
N LEU A 154 2.03 7.85 16.87
CA LEU A 154 2.30 8.32 18.23
C LEU A 154 3.00 9.68 18.22
N THR A 155 4.04 9.87 17.42
CA THR A 155 4.72 11.18 17.31
C THR A 155 3.82 12.26 16.72
N SER A 156 2.91 11.88 15.82
CA SER A 156 1.89 12.77 15.26
C SER A 156 0.89 13.22 16.32
N ILE A 157 0.39 12.30 17.16
CA ILE A 157 -0.52 12.62 18.27
C ILE A 157 0.17 13.52 19.30
N GLU A 158 1.41 13.24 19.68
CA GLU A 158 2.20 14.11 20.57
C GLU A 158 2.39 15.51 19.98
N SER A 159 2.60 15.60 18.67
CA SER A 159 2.74 16.88 17.97
C SER A 159 1.43 17.67 17.98
N LEU A 160 0.30 16.99 17.77
CA LEU A 160 -1.03 17.58 17.84
C LEU A 160 -1.33 18.09 19.26
N ASP A 161 -1.07 17.31 20.30
CA ASP A 161 -1.26 17.71 21.70
C ASP A 161 -0.45 18.96 22.07
N ARG A 162 0.83 19.01 21.65
CA ARG A 162 1.68 20.20 21.82
C ARG A 162 1.13 21.43 21.07
N SER A 163 0.52 21.20 19.90
CA SER A 163 -0.07 22.27 19.09
C SER A 163 -1.37 22.83 19.72
N CYS A 164 -2.20 21.96 20.30
CA CYS A 164 -3.41 22.35 21.03
C CYS A 164 -3.08 23.14 22.31
N SER A 165 -2.06 22.71 23.06
CA SER A 165 -1.66 23.32 24.34
C SER A 165 -1.04 24.72 24.20
N ILE A 166 -0.31 24.98 23.09
CA ILE A 166 0.54 26.18 22.98
C ILE A 166 0.05 27.17 21.90
N TYR A 167 -0.63 26.70 20.84
CA TYR A 167 -0.80 27.50 19.62
C TYR A 167 -2.23 27.76 19.17
N GLY A 168 -3.24 26.95 19.54
CA GLY A 168 -4.61 27.11 19.05
C GLY A 168 -5.19 28.52 19.27
N ALA A 169 -5.30 28.95 20.53
CA ALA A 169 -5.85 30.26 20.85
C ALA A 169 -4.84 31.41 20.68
N ALA A 170 -3.56 31.19 21.03
CA ALA A 170 -2.56 32.27 21.08
C ALA A 170 -2.00 32.66 19.71
N ARG A 171 -1.90 31.72 18.75
CA ARG A 171 -1.40 31.99 17.39
C ARG A 171 -2.45 32.67 16.53
N ILE A 172 -3.70 32.22 16.62
CA ILE A 172 -4.85 32.86 15.98
C ILE A 172 -4.94 34.31 16.50
N LYS A 173 -4.95 34.48 17.83
CA LYS A 173 -4.96 35.82 18.46
C LYS A 173 -3.78 36.72 18.06
N ARG A 174 -2.55 36.20 17.97
CA ARG A 174 -1.39 37.02 17.53
C ARG A 174 -1.43 37.39 16.06
N ARG A 175 -1.91 36.50 15.18
CA ARG A 175 -2.00 36.78 13.75
C ARG A 175 -3.07 37.84 13.48
N LEU A 176 -4.24 37.68 14.11
CA LEU A 176 -5.33 38.66 14.08
C LEU A 176 -4.89 40.04 14.60
N GLN A 177 -4.12 40.06 15.70
CA GLN A 177 -3.56 41.31 16.24
C GLN A 177 -2.52 41.98 15.33
N GLN A 178 -1.79 41.23 14.50
CA GLN A 178 -0.76 41.77 13.60
C GLN A 178 -1.33 42.30 12.28
N GLU A 179 -2.44 41.74 11.82
CA GLU A 179 -3.06 42.11 10.54
C GLU A 179 -4.09 43.25 10.71
N GLY A 180 -4.41 43.64 11.95
CA GLY A 180 -5.32 44.75 12.25
C GLY A 180 -6.77 44.49 11.79
N GLU A 181 -7.09 43.22 11.55
CA GLU A 181 -8.38 42.79 11.05
C GLU A 181 -9.38 42.57 12.18
N ASP A 182 -10.64 42.91 11.90
CA ASP A 182 -11.79 42.70 12.77
C ASP A 182 -11.96 41.19 13.03
N GLU A 183 -11.93 40.77 14.29
CA GLU A 183 -11.93 39.35 14.74
C GLU A 183 -13.06 38.56 14.06
N GLU A 184 -14.24 39.16 13.89
CA GLU A 184 -15.40 38.57 13.22
C GLU A 184 -15.21 38.32 11.71
N ARG A 185 -14.44 39.16 11.02
CA ARG A 185 -14.33 39.11 9.55
C ARG A 185 -13.30 38.08 9.10
N THR A 186 -12.25 37.88 9.89
CA THR A 186 -11.21 36.90 9.61
C THR A 186 -11.68 35.47 9.95
N ASP A 187 -12.52 35.28 10.97
CA ASP A 187 -13.16 33.98 11.24
C ASP A 187 -14.08 33.56 10.10
N VAL A 188 -14.83 34.51 9.52
CA VAL A 188 -15.69 34.25 8.36
C VAL A 188 -14.85 33.94 7.10
N LEU A 189 -13.75 34.66 6.85
CA LEU A 189 -12.88 34.41 5.70
C LEU A 189 -12.08 33.11 5.84
N ALA A 190 -11.57 32.79 7.03
CA ALA A 190 -10.92 31.52 7.32
C ALA A 190 -11.91 30.35 7.23
N ALA A 191 -13.16 30.53 7.66
CA ALA A 191 -14.24 29.55 7.46
C ALA A 191 -14.60 29.37 5.98
N ILE A 192 -14.67 30.46 5.20
CA ILE A 192 -14.93 30.40 3.75
C ILE A 192 -13.78 29.71 3.02
N GLU A 193 -12.52 30.06 3.32
CA GLU A 193 -11.34 29.47 2.71
C GLU A 193 -11.09 28.03 3.18
N ALA A 194 -11.50 27.67 4.41
CA ALA A 194 -11.51 26.29 4.89
C ALA A 194 -12.64 25.44 4.29
N SER A 195 -13.76 26.06 3.91
CA SER A 195 -14.91 25.37 3.30
C SER A 195 -14.78 25.16 1.79
N HIS A 196 -13.86 25.85 1.12
CA HIS A 196 -13.70 25.77 -0.33
C HIS A 196 -12.62 24.75 -0.73
N ILE A 197 -12.97 23.47 -0.61
CA ILE A 197 -12.35 22.43 -1.43
C ILE A 197 -12.91 22.63 -2.84
N PRO A 198 -12.09 22.91 -3.87
CA PRO A 198 -12.62 23.08 -5.21
C PRO A 198 -13.35 21.80 -5.65
N ASP A 199 -14.56 21.94 -6.18
CA ASP A 199 -15.42 20.81 -6.58
C ASP A 199 -14.69 19.76 -7.43
N SER A 200 -13.74 20.19 -8.26
CA SER A 200 -12.91 19.29 -9.08
C SER A 200 -12.09 18.29 -8.27
N THR A 201 -11.58 18.69 -7.10
CA THR A 201 -10.81 17.81 -6.20
C THR A 201 -11.71 16.84 -5.44
N TYR A 202 -12.97 17.22 -5.18
CA TYR A 202 -13.96 16.32 -4.60
C TYR A 202 -14.32 15.17 -5.55
N TYR A 203 -14.59 15.46 -6.83
CA TYR A 203 -14.86 14.42 -7.82
C TYR A 203 -13.67 13.47 -8.02
N GLN A 204 -12.45 14.00 -8.10
CA GLN A 204 -11.24 13.18 -8.19
C GLN A 204 -11.08 12.27 -6.98
N TRP A 205 -11.33 12.79 -5.77
CA TRP A 205 -11.29 12.00 -4.55
C TRP A 205 -12.36 10.91 -4.52
N MET A 206 -13.60 11.22 -4.88
CA MET A 206 -14.68 10.24 -4.98
C MET A 206 -14.38 9.14 -6.00
N GLN A 207 -13.82 9.50 -7.16
CA GLN A 207 -13.40 8.55 -8.18
C GLN A 207 -12.26 7.66 -7.67
N ALA A 208 -11.26 8.25 -7.02
CA ALA A 208 -10.16 7.52 -6.41
C ALA A 208 -10.66 6.53 -5.34
N LEU A 209 -11.55 6.97 -4.45
CA LEU A 209 -12.15 6.13 -3.43
C LEU A 209 -12.96 4.98 -4.03
N ARG A 210 -13.71 5.23 -5.12
CA ARG A 210 -14.45 4.19 -5.83
C ARG A 210 -13.52 3.13 -6.41
N LEU A 211 -12.44 3.54 -7.07
CA LEU A 211 -11.44 2.62 -7.63
C LEU A 211 -10.76 1.79 -6.53
N LEU A 212 -10.38 2.44 -5.43
CA LEU A 212 -9.79 1.79 -4.25
C LEU A 212 -10.75 0.76 -3.64
N THR A 213 -12.02 1.14 -3.50
CA THR A 213 -13.07 0.26 -2.97
C THR A 213 -13.28 -0.96 -3.86
N SER A 214 -13.40 -0.77 -5.17
CA SER A 214 -13.55 -1.88 -6.13
C SER A 214 -12.36 -2.83 -6.10
N ARG A 215 -11.14 -2.33 -5.88
CA ARG A 215 -9.93 -3.15 -5.76
C ARG A 215 -9.90 -3.96 -4.47
N LEU A 216 -10.30 -3.36 -3.36
CA LEU A 216 -10.41 -4.06 -2.08
C LEU A 216 -11.56 -5.08 -2.04
N GLN A 217 -12.64 -4.82 -2.80
CA GLN A 217 -13.69 -5.80 -3.04
C GLN A 217 -13.17 -6.97 -3.87
N TYR A 218 -12.39 -6.69 -4.92
CA TYR A 218 -11.73 -7.73 -5.70
C TYR A 218 -10.81 -8.60 -4.84
N TRP A 219 -10.02 -8.03 -3.93
CA TRP A 219 -9.20 -8.82 -2.99
C TRP A 219 -10.05 -9.75 -2.11
N GLN A 220 -11.18 -9.25 -1.61
CA GLN A 220 -12.11 -10.05 -0.82
C GLN A 220 -12.74 -11.18 -1.65
N GLU A 221 -13.21 -10.88 -2.86
CA GLU A 221 -13.78 -11.88 -3.77
C GLU A 221 -12.76 -12.96 -4.12
N GLN A 222 -11.51 -12.59 -4.42
CA GLN A 222 -10.43 -13.55 -4.65
C GLN A 222 -10.16 -14.42 -3.41
N ASN A 223 -10.17 -13.82 -2.22
CA ASN A 223 -9.96 -14.56 -0.98
C ASN A 223 -11.14 -15.51 -0.66
N GLU A 224 -12.37 -15.15 -0.99
CA GLU A 224 -13.57 -15.99 -0.82
C GLU A 224 -13.65 -17.12 -1.85
N GLN A 225 -13.16 -16.90 -3.07
CA GLN A 225 -13.11 -17.92 -4.13
C GLN A 225 -11.90 -18.87 -4.00
N ARG A 226 -10.93 -18.50 -3.16
CA ARG A 226 -9.73 -19.28 -2.88
C ARG A 226 -10.12 -20.65 -2.32
N LEU A 227 -9.41 -21.71 -2.74
CA LEU A 227 -9.51 -22.98 -2.05
C LEU A 227 -8.91 -22.84 -0.64
N GLU A 228 -9.63 -23.32 0.36
CA GLU A 228 -9.15 -23.33 1.74
C GLU A 228 -7.88 -24.18 1.86
N PHE A 229 -6.93 -23.71 2.66
CA PHE A 229 -5.70 -24.45 2.94
C PHE A 229 -6.01 -25.80 3.58
N THR A 230 -7.09 -25.90 4.35
CA THR A 230 -7.61 -27.16 4.89
C THR A 230 -7.90 -28.21 3.82
N LEU A 231 -8.38 -27.78 2.64
CA LEU A 231 -8.68 -28.65 1.50
C LEU A 231 -7.43 -28.99 0.72
N ILE A 232 -6.57 -27.99 0.48
CA ILE A 232 -5.33 -28.15 -0.29
C ILE A 232 -4.36 -29.11 0.40
N PHE A 233 -4.13 -28.89 1.70
CA PHE A 233 -3.12 -29.60 2.49
C PHE A 233 -3.75 -30.64 3.43
N GLY A 234 -5.02 -31.02 3.16
CA GLY A 234 -5.82 -31.86 4.04
C GLY A 234 -5.32 -33.30 4.22
N SER A 235 -4.36 -33.73 3.40
CA SER A 235 -3.70 -35.04 3.50
C SER A 235 -2.89 -35.21 4.79
N GLN A 236 -2.51 -34.12 5.46
CA GLN A 236 -1.74 -34.14 6.71
C GLN A 236 -2.62 -33.77 7.91
N PRO A 237 -3.20 -34.75 8.64
CA PRO A 237 -4.13 -34.46 9.73
C PRO A 237 -3.48 -33.70 10.89
N ALA A 238 -2.16 -33.82 11.07
CA ALA A 238 -1.41 -33.09 12.09
C ALA A 238 -1.39 -31.57 11.83
N LEU A 239 -1.55 -31.14 10.57
CA LEU A 239 -1.54 -29.73 10.19
C LEU A 239 -2.91 -29.07 10.22
N GLN A 240 -4.01 -29.82 10.35
CA GLN A 240 -5.37 -29.30 10.34
C GLN A 240 -5.61 -28.04 11.19
N PRO A 241 -5.18 -27.96 12.47
CA PRO A 241 -5.38 -26.73 13.24
C PRO A 241 -4.63 -25.54 12.65
N THR A 242 -3.40 -25.74 12.17
CA THR A 242 -2.58 -24.71 11.51
C THR A 242 -3.20 -24.25 10.20
N LEU A 243 -3.75 -25.16 9.40
CA LEU A 243 -4.40 -24.84 8.12
C LEU A 243 -5.67 -23.99 8.33
N GLN A 244 -6.52 -24.38 9.29
CA GLN A 244 -7.70 -23.60 9.66
C GLN A 244 -7.33 -22.19 10.17
N GLN A 245 -6.22 -22.11 10.91
CA GLN A 245 -5.69 -20.83 11.38
C GLN A 245 -5.23 -19.95 10.21
N ILE A 246 -4.54 -20.51 9.20
CA ILE A 246 -4.14 -19.77 7.99
C ILE A 246 -5.37 -19.18 7.29
N ASP A 247 -6.39 -20.00 7.05
CA ASP A 247 -7.62 -19.58 6.37
C ASP A 247 -8.33 -18.44 7.13
N THR A 248 -8.43 -18.59 8.45
CA THR A 248 -9.02 -17.57 9.33
C THR A 248 -8.21 -16.28 9.32
N MET A 249 -6.88 -16.38 9.40
CA MET A 249 -6.01 -15.20 9.48
C MET A 249 -5.99 -14.40 8.16
N PHE A 250 -6.01 -15.05 6.99
CA PHE A 250 -6.15 -14.32 5.73
C PHE A 250 -7.47 -13.55 5.65
N HIS A 251 -8.58 -14.16 6.07
CA HIS A 251 -9.87 -13.48 6.13
C HIS A 251 -9.83 -12.27 7.07
N LEU A 252 -9.29 -12.43 8.27
CA LEU A 252 -9.17 -11.31 9.23
C LEU A 252 -8.22 -10.23 8.72
N LEU A 253 -7.14 -10.60 8.03
CA LEU A 253 -6.17 -9.65 7.49
C LEU A 253 -6.81 -8.76 6.42
N VAL A 254 -7.56 -9.32 5.46
CA VAL A 254 -8.26 -8.53 4.44
C VAL A 254 -9.34 -7.64 5.06
N GLU A 255 -10.08 -8.13 6.06
CA GLU A 255 -11.07 -7.32 6.80
C GLU A 255 -10.41 -6.09 7.46
N ARG A 256 -9.24 -6.25 8.08
CA ARG A 256 -8.52 -5.12 8.69
C ARG A 256 -8.02 -4.14 7.65
N LEU A 257 -7.47 -4.61 6.54
CA LEU A 257 -7.03 -3.75 5.44
C LEU A 257 -8.20 -2.95 4.86
N GLN A 258 -9.36 -3.57 4.65
CA GLN A 258 -10.57 -2.87 4.21
C GLN A 258 -10.98 -1.77 5.20
N LYS A 259 -10.97 -2.06 6.50
CA LYS A 259 -11.27 -1.04 7.53
C LYS A 259 -10.30 0.13 7.48
N LEU A 260 -9.00 -0.12 7.25
CA LEU A 260 -8.01 0.94 7.09
C LEU A 260 -8.31 1.82 5.87
N PHE A 261 -8.46 1.21 4.69
CA PHE A 261 -8.47 1.94 3.42
C PHE A 261 -9.85 2.45 2.97
N ILE A 262 -10.95 1.82 3.39
CA ILE A 262 -12.33 2.21 3.01
C ILE A 262 -13.04 2.98 4.12
N ILE A 263 -12.70 2.71 5.39
CA ILE A 263 -13.38 3.35 6.52
C ILE A 263 -12.51 4.46 7.09
N ILE A 264 -11.32 4.14 7.61
CA ILE A 264 -10.55 5.11 8.40
C ILE A 264 -9.93 6.22 7.53
N LEU A 265 -9.20 5.87 6.46
CA LEU A 265 -8.53 6.87 5.62
C LEU A 265 -9.50 7.85 4.95
N PRO A 266 -10.66 7.41 4.42
CA PRO A 266 -11.61 8.34 3.82
C PRO A 266 -12.20 9.35 4.80
N GLU A 267 -12.32 9.01 6.09
CA GLU A 267 -12.86 9.96 7.09
C GLU A 267 -11.98 11.20 7.29
N PHE A 268 -10.68 11.13 6.97
CA PHE A 268 -9.82 12.32 6.95
C PHE A 268 -10.30 13.39 5.96
N HIS A 269 -11.14 13.02 4.98
CA HIS A 269 -11.76 13.97 4.08
C HIS A 269 -12.76 14.90 4.80
N ASN A 270 -13.48 14.35 5.79
CA ASN A 270 -14.57 15.01 6.52
C ASN A 270 -14.08 15.87 7.68
N VAL A 271 -12.80 15.77 8.04
CA VAL A 271 -12.23 16.51 9.17
C VAL A 271 -12.16 18.00 8.87
N ALA A 272 -12.79 18.80 9.72
CA ALA A 272 -12.72 20.25 9.61
C ALA A 272 -11.28 20.75 9.87
N ARG A 273 -10.89 21.81 9.18
CA ARG A 273 -9.57 22.42 9.37
C ARG A 273 -9.46 22.94 10.81
N GLY A 274 -8.45 22.49 11.55
CA GLY A 274 -8.23 22.89 12.94
C GLY A 274 -8.96 22.03 13.97
N ASP A 275 -9.76 21.05 13.54
CA ASP A 275 -10.33 20.04 14.43
C ASP A 275 -9.28 18.98 14.77
N ASP A 276 -8.45 19.24 15.79
CA ASP A 276 -7.35 18.35 16.18
C ASP A 276 -7.91 17.09 16.87
N GLU A 277 -9.04 17.22 17.56
CA GLU A 277 -9.71 16.13 18.28
C GLU A 277 -10.13 15.02 17.30
N THR A 278 -10.80 15.38 16.21
CA THR A 278 -11.22 14.40 15.20
C THR A 278 -10.02 13.79 14.47
N VAL A 279 -8.94 14.56 14.21
CA VAL A 279 -7.69 13.99 13.66
C VAL A 279 -7.10 12.95 14.62
N VAL A 280 -6.98 13.29 15.91
CA VAL A 280 -6.45 12.37 16.93
C VAL A 280 -7.30 11.11 17.00
N LEU A 281 -8.64 11.23 16.96
CA LEU A 281 -9.54 10.08 16.93
C LEU A 281 -9.26 9.15 15.73
N HIS A 282 -9.11 9.70 14.53
CA HIS A 282 -8.80 8.89 13.34
C HIS A 282 -7.40 8.27 13.39
N LEU A 283 -6.41 8.98 13.94
CA LEU A 283 -5.06 8.45 14.16
C LEU A 283 -5.07 7.31 15.18
N LEU A 284 -5.84 7.42 16.27
CA LEU A 284 -6.02 6.34 17.25
C LEU A 284 -6.70 5.12 16.64
N ASN A 285 -7.76 5.32 15.83
CA ASN A 285 -8.40 4.24 15.09
C ASN A 285 -7.42 3.55 14.13
N LEU A 286 -6.60 4.33 13.43
CA LEU A 286 -5.56 3.81 12.55
C LEU A 286 -4.56 2.94 13.33
N MET A 287 -4.05 3.44 14.47
CA MET A 287 -3.14 2.72 15.35
C MET A 287 -3.71 1.38 15.83
N GLN A 288 -4.94 1.39 16.36
CA GLN A 288 -5.63 0.19 16.84
C GLN A 288 -5.77 -0.87 15.74
N HIS A 289 -6.11 -0.45 14.52
CA HIS A 289 -6.26 -1.38 13.41
C HIS A 289 -4.92 -1.92 12.91
N ILE A 290 -3.84 -1.15 13.03
CA ILE A 290 -2.48 -1.63 12.74
C ILE A 290 -2.02 -2.63 13.82
N ASP A 291 -2.33 -2.40 15.10
CA ASP A 291 -2.02 -3.37 16.17
C ASP A 291 -2.64 -4.73 15.87
N LEU A 292 -3.93 -4.73 15.50
CA LEU A 292 -4.64 -5.95 15.12
C LEU A 292 -4.07 -6.57 13.84
N LEU A 293 -3.69 -5.75 12.86
CA LEU A 293 -3.06 -6.22 11.62
C LEU A 293 -1.74 -6.94 11.93
N LEU A 294 -0.88 -6.34 12.77
CA LEU A 294 0.40 -6.92 13.17
C LEU A 294 0.23 -8.26 13.91
N ALA A 295 -0.73 -8.33 14.84
CA ALA A 295 -1.03 -9.57 15.55
C ALA A 295 -1.46 -10.70 14.60
N HIS A 296 -2.31 -10.40 13.61
CA HIS A 296 -2.70 -11.38 12.59
C HIS A 296 -1.53 -11.77 11.68
N ILE A 297 -0.69 -10.81 11.28
CA ILE A 297 0.51 -11.07 10.47
C ILE A 297 1.45 -12.03 11.20
N ASP A 298 1.76 -11.79 12.47
CA ASP A 298 2.67 -12.64 13.23
C ASP A 298 2.13 -14.07 13.38
N THR A 299 0.84 -14.19 13.67
CA THR A 299 0.14 -15.47 13.75
C THR A 299 0.18 -16.23 12.43
N LEU A 300 -0.10 -15.54 11.32
CA LEU A 300 -0.12 -16.12 9.99
C LEU A 300 1.28 -16.53 9.51
N LYS A 301 2.31 -15.72 9.77
CA LYS A 301 3.70 -16.04 9.46
C LYS A 301 4.13 -17.33 10.15
N GLU A 302 3.82 -17.47 11.43
CA GLU A 302 4.18 -18.68 12.17
C GLU A 302 3.48 -19.91 11.60
N ALA A 303 2.19 -19.80 11.26
CA ALA A 303 1.44 -20.90 10.65
C ALA A 303 2.01 -21.28 9.27
N ILE A 304 2.40 -20.31 8.44
CA ILE A 304 3.03 -20.56 7.14
C ILE A 304 4.41 -21.21 7.30
N ARG A 305 5.22 -20.79 8.29
CA ARG A 305 6.52 -21.43 8.56
C ARG A 305 6.39 -22.89 8.93
N VAL A 306 5.43 -23.22 9.79
CA VAL A 306 5.14 -24.62 10.15
C VAL A 306 4.78 -25.42 8.90
N LEU A 307 3.96 -24.86 8.01
CA LEU A 307 3.61 -25.50 6.74
C LEU A 307 4.86 -25.72 5.85
N ILE A 308 5.71 -24.70 5.68
CA ILE A 308 6.95 -24.81 4.90
C ILE A 308 7.90 -25.87 5.49
N GLN A 309 8.04 -25.95 6.82
CA GLN A 309 8.90 -26.94 7.48
C GLN A 309 8.41 -28.37 7.26
N CYS A 310 7.09 -28.60 7.22
CA CYS A 310 6.54 -29.91 6.88
C CYS A 310 6.87 -30.30 5.44
N TYR A 311 6.89 -29.33 4.52
CA TYR A 311 7.32 -29.58 3.14
C TYR A 311 8.81 -30.00 3.07
N GLU A 312 9.67 -29.41 3.90
CA GLU A 312 11.09 -29.78 3.92
C GLU A 312 11.35 -31.19 4.47
N GLN A 313 10.46 -31.70 5.33
CA GLN A 313 10.59 -33.03 5.92
C GLN A 313 10.13 -34.14 4.97
N ASP A 314 9.09 -33.90 4.16
CA ASP A 314 8.61 -34.88 3.19
C ASP A 314 9.59 -35.09 2.02
N GLU A 315 10.38 -34.06 1.63
CA GLU A 315 11.44 -34.22 0.60
C GLU A 315 12.63 -35.08 1.06
N ALA A 316 12.79 -35.30 2.38
CA ALA A 316 13.92 -36.04 2.95
C ALA A 316 13.67 -37.55 3.11
N LEU A 317 12.44 -38.02 2.87
CA LEU A 317 11.99 -39.41 3.01
C LEU A 317 11.88 -40.11 1.65
#